data_AF-A0A6N7RJE5-F1
#
_entry.id   AF-A0A6N7RJE5-F1
#
_cell.length_a   1.000
_cell.length_b   1.000
_cell.length_c   1.000
_cell.angle_alpha   90.00
_cell.angle_beta   90.00
_cell.angle_gamma   90.00
#
_symmetry.space_group_name_H-M   'P 1'
#
loop_
_entity.id
_entity.type
_entity.pdbx_description
1 polymer ?
#
loop_
_entity_poly.entity_id
_entity_poly.type
_entity_poly.pdbx_seq_one_letter_code
_entity_poly.pdbx_strand_id
1 'polypeptide(L)'
;MLFKSRRNEYVDTEGPVRYLDGSGLERPLDIPKPQIAVMIAFVVVAALIGGYLLFNILDTVKGGAARAQASVEENLSREVAYDLPALTSYIALSDEEIKQAVADAGLTVIDKGGMSDDPDAALELIKLPSDVSELDAGLLYSKGVSKLTASEAALLLNGSWTLDADRTDGLSMSLHYADFSSGSLDAAIDSAIAAEGFDPATIAEDGAGVDEMGNTFKQGTVEANETTYTWRVSAIPLSDMYDISGLPETATYVGVRLSA
;
A
#
# COMPACT_ATOMS: atom_id res chain seq x y z
N MET A 1 17.98 -59.33 -22.79
CA MET A 1 18.78 -60.57 -22.84
C MET A 1 19.15 -61.00 -21.43
N LEU A 2 18.65 -62.18 -21.03
CA LEU A 2 19.23 -63.14 -20.08
C LEU A 2 19.61 -62.66 -18.67
N PHE A 3 18.64 -62.73 -17.74
CA PHE A 3 18.95 -63.05 -16.34
C PHE A 3 19.55 -64.46 -16.29
N LYS A 4 20.88 -64.55 -16.34
CA LYS A 4 21.59 -65.81 -16.04
C LYS A 4 21.42 -66.07 -14.55
N SER A 5 20.57 -67.02 -14.19
CA SER A 5 20.51 -67.57 -12.84
C SER A 5 21.88 -68.17 -12.51
N ARG A 6 22.68 -67.46 -11.71
CA ARG A 6 23.96 -67.99 -11.20
C ARG A 6 23.59 -68.98 -10.09
N ARG A 7 23.96 -70.25 -10.28
CA ARG A 7 23.90 -71.23 -9.19
C ARG A 7 24.85 -70.77 -8.09
N ASN A 8 24.46 -70.94 -6.83
CA ASN A 8 25.35 -70.72 -5.69
C ASN A 8 26.49 -71.74 -5.77
N GLU A 9 27.70 -71.28 -6.03
CA GLU A 9 28.92 -72.10 -5.94
C GLU A 9 29.29 -72.27 -4.46
N TYR A 10 29.73 -73.48 -4.12
CA TYR A 10 30.15 -73.84 -2.76
C TYR A 10 31.66 -74.07 -2.78
N VAL A 11 32.34 -73.70 -1.70
CA VAL A 11 33.77 -73.94 -1.55
C VAL A 11 33.96 -75.31 -0.90
N ASP A 12 34.61 -76.24 -1.61
CA ASP A 12 34.99 -77.52 -1.02
C ASP A 12 36.14 -77.27 -0.04
N THR A 13 35.79 -77.34 1.25
CA THR A 13 36.74 -77.42 2.36
C THR A 13 36.74 -78.85 2.88
N GLU A 14 37.89 -79.33 3.34
CA GLU A 14 38.18 -80.75 3.66
C GLU A 14 37.48 -81.24 4.96
N GLY A 15 36.19 -80.94 5.10
CA GLY A 15 35.34 -81.29 6.24
C GLY A 15 33.86 -81.44 5.85
N PRO A 16 33.00 -81.97 6.75
CA PRO A 16 31.64 -82.43 6.41
C PRO A 16 30.61 -81.30 6.18
N VAL A 17 30.99 -80.02 6.30
CA VAL A 17 30.09 -78.87 6.16
C VAL A 17 30.54 -78.02 4.97
N ARG A 18 29.64 -77.83 4.00
CA ARG A 18 29.87 -76.99 2.82
C ARG A 18 29.41 -75.56 3.08
N TYR A 19 30.33 -74.61 2.98
CA TYR A 19 30.05 -73.19 3.09
C TYR A 19 29.66 -72.61 1.72
N LEU A 20 28.69 -71.69 1.70
CA LEU A 20 28.38 -70.87 0.52
C LEU A 20 29.57 -69.97 0.21
N ASP A 21 29.89 -69.81 -1.07
CA ASP A 21 31.01 -68.97 -1.50
C ASP A 21 30.88 -67.51 -1.03
N GLY A 22 31.69 -67.15 -0.03
CA GLY A 22 31.76 -65.82 0.57
C GLY A 22 32.55 -64.80 -0.24
N SER A 23 33.21 -65.22 -1.33
CA SER A 23 34.05 -64.35 -2.19
C SER A 23 33.29 -63.15 -2.76
N GLY A 24 31.97 -63.25 -2.88
CA GLY A 24 31.09 -62.15 -3.30
C GLY A 24 30.99 -61.00 -2.28
N LEU A 25 31.21 -61.28 -0.98
CA LEU A 25 31.16 -60.31 0.12
C LEU A 25 32.48 -59.57 0.32
N GLU A 26 33.60 -60.16 -0.13
CA GLU A 26 34.94 -59.57 -0.05
C GLU A 26 35.28 -58.65 -1.24
N ARG A 27 34.37 -58.52 -2.22
CA ARG A 27 34.58 -57.58 -3.33
C ARG A 27 34.67 -56.16 -2.77
N PRO A 28 35.80 -55.45 -2.96
CA PRO A 28 35.93 -54.09 -2.47
C PRO A 28 34.83 -53.24 -3.13
N LEU A 29 34.02 -52.58 -2.29
CA LEU A 29 33.03 -51.58 -2.71
C LEU A 29 33.73 -50.28 -3.13
N ASP A 30 34.78 -50.39 -3.93
CA ASP A 30 35.51 -49.24 -4.44
C ASP A 30 34.79 -48.76 -5.70
N ILE A 31 34.19 -47.58 -5.62
CA ILE A 31 33.43 -47.00 -6.73
C ILE A 31 34.40 -46.87 -7.91
N PRO A 32 34.10 -47.41 -9.09
CA PRO A 32 35.01 -47.32 -10.22
C PRO A 32 35.24 -45.85 -10.55
N LYS A 33 36.52 -45.44 -10.61
CA LYS A 33 36.98 -44.08 -10.91
C LYS A 33 36.17 -43.29 -11.96
N PRO A 34 35.71 -43.87 -13.09
CA PRO A 34 34.84 -43.14 -14.03
C PRO A 34 33.48 -42.71 -13.44
N GLN A 35 32.89 -43.50 -12.53
CA GLN A 35 31.63 -43.13 -11.87
C GLN A 35 31.82 -41.99 -10.86
N ILE A 36 32.96 -41.94 -10.17
CA ILE A 36 33.32 -40.82 -9.28
C ILE A 36 33.43 -39.53 -10.10
N ALA A 37 34.07 -39.58 -11.28
CA ALA A 37 34.17 -38.43 -12.18
C ALA A 37 32.80 -37.92 -12.66
N VAL A 38 31.88 -38.83 -13.01
CA VAL A 38 30.50 -38.48 -13.39
C VAL A 38 29.73 -37.85 -12.22
N MET A 39 29.89 -38.38 -11.00
CA MET A 39 29.25 -37.83 -9.81
C MET A 39 29.75 -36.41 -9.51
N ILE A 40 31.06 -36.17 -9.59
CA ILE A 40 31.64 -34.83 -9.42
C ILE A 40 31.11 -33.88 -10.49
N ALA A 41 31.07 -34.30 -11.76
CA ALA A 41 30.51 -33.48 -12.83
C ALA A 41 29.04 -33.11 -12.56
N PHE A 42 28.24 -34.05 -12.05
CA PHE A 42 26.84 -33.80 -11.69
C PHE A 42 26.71 -32.80 -10.54
N VAL A 43 27.53 -32.91 -9.50
CA VAL A 43 27.57 -31.96 -8.37
C VAL A 43 27.96 -30.57 -8.85
N VAL A 44 28.94 -30.44 -9.76
CA VAL A 44 29.34 -29.15 -10.33
C VAL A 44 28.21 -28.54 -11.14
N VAL A 45 27.56 -29.31 -12.01
CA VAL A 45 26.41 -28.82 -12.80
C VAL A 45 25.27 -28.39 -11.89
N ALA A 46 24.94 -29.18 -10.85
CA ALA A 46 23.92 -28.83 -9.88
C ALA A 46 24.26 -27.54 -9.12
N ALA A 47 25.52 -27.35 -8.72
CA ALA A 47 25.97 -26.12 -8.05
C ALA A 47 25.88 -24.90 -8.96
N LEU A 48 26.20 -25.04 -10.26
CA LEU A 48 26.07 -23.95 -11.24
C LEU A 48 24.61 -23.57 -11.47
N ILE A 49 23.71 -24.56 -11.60
CA ILE A 49 22.26 -24.32 -11.75
C ILE A 49 21.71 -23.67 -10.47
N GLY A 50 22.08 -24.18 -9.29
CA GLY A 50 21.68 -23.62 -8.01
C GLY A 50 22.16 -22.18 -7.82
N GLY A 51 23.42 -21.89 -8.18
CA GLY A 51 23.98 -20.53 -8.14
C GLY A 51 23.29 -19.59 -9.12
N TYR A 52 22.98 -20.04 -10.34
CA TYR A 52 22.26 -19.25 -11.33
C TYR A 52 20.82 -18.94 -10.88
N LEU A 53 20.10 -19.93 -10.35
CA LEU A 53 18.75 -19.72 -9.81
C LEU A 53 18.78 -18.75 -8.62
N LEU A 54 19.71 -18.93 -7.69
CA LEU A 54 19.87 -18.03 -6.54
C LEU A 54 20.19 -16.60 -6.98
N PHE A 55 21.10 -16.43 -7.95
CA PHE A 55 21.46 -15.11 -8.46
C PHE A 55 20.28 -14.41 -9.13
N ASN A 56 19.51 -15.11 -9.97
CA ASN A 56 18.30 -14.54 -10.59
C ASN A 56 17.21 -14.18 -9.58
N ILE A 57 17.01 -15.01 -8.55
CA ILE A 57 16.04 -14.72 -7.49
C ILE A 57 16.50 -13.50 -6.68
N LEU A 58 17.78 -13.42 -6.30
CA LEU A 58 18.31 -12.28 -5.56
C LEU A 58 18.24 -10.98 -6.37
N ASP A 59 18.52 -11.03 -7.67
CA ASP A 59 18.44 -9.85 -8.56
C ASP A 59 16.98 -9.43 -8.80
N THR A 60 16.07 -10.40 -8.95
CA THR A 60 14.63 -10.13 -9.08
C THR A 60 14.07 -9.50 -7.81
N VAL A 61 14.44 -10.00 -6.63
CA VAL A 61 13.96 -9.46 -5.35
C VAL A 61 14.58 -8.10 -5.04
N LYS A 62 15.90 -7.95 -5.15
CA LYS A 62 16.58 -6.68 -4.84
C LYS A 62 16.32 -5.62 -5.90
N GLY A 63 16.42 -5.98 -7.17
CA GLY A 63 16.12 -5.08 -8.28
C GLY A 63 14.63 -4.76 -8.37
N GLY A 64 13.75 -5.72 -8.06
CA GLY A 64 12.31 -5.50 -8.02
C GLY A 64 11.89 -4.51 -6.94
N ALA A 65 12.40 -4.69 -5.71
CA ALA A 65 12.13 -3.75 -4.61
C ALA A 65 12.69 -2.36 -4.90
N ALA A 66 13.90 -2.25 -5.43
CA ALA A 66 14.49 -0.96 -5.79
C ALA A 66 13.71 -0.24 -6.90
N ARG A 67 13.25 -0.95 -7.94
CA ARG A 67 12.40 -0.36 -8.99
C ARG A 67 11.05 0.07 -8.45
N ALA A 68 10.43 -0.73 -7.58
CA ALA A 68 9.17 -0.38 -6.95
C ALA A 68 9.29 0.89 -6.08
N GLN A 69 10.34 0.99 -5.27
CA GLN A 69 10.63 2.20 -4.50
C GLN A 69 10.89 3.41 -5.40
N ALA A 70 11.65 3.25 -6.49
CA ALA A 70 11.87 4.32 -7.45
C ALA A 70 10.56 4.81 -8.09
N SER A 71 9.63 3.91 -8.43
CA SER A 71 8.31 4.28 -8.95
C SER A 71 7.43 4.98 -7.90
N VAL A 72 7.54 4.60 -6.63
CA VAL A 72 6.87 5.31 -5.53
C VAL A 72 7.44 6.73 -5.41
N GLU A 73 8.77 6.85 -5.34
CA GLU A 73 9.44 8.14 -5.22
C GLU A 73 9.15 9.06 -6.41
N GLU A 74 9.15 8.50 -7.63
CA GLU A 74 8.71 9.20 -8.83
C GLU A 74 7.29 9.76 -8.63
N ASN A 75 6.33 8.92 -8.23
CA ASN A 75 4.93 9.34 -8.04
C ASN A 75 4.73 10.35 -6.90
N LEU A 76 5.56 10.29 -5.85
CA LEU A 76 5.54 11.26 -4.75
C LEU A 76 6.22 12.59 -5.13
N SER A 77 7.24 12.53 -5.97
CA SER A 77 7.99 13.71 -6.45
C SER A 77 7.30 14.47 -7.57
N ARG A 78 6.21 13.91 -8.14
CA ARG A 78 5.38 14.62 -9.12
C ARG A 78 4.87 15.93 -8.52
N GLU A 79 4.98 17.00 -9.30
CA GLU A 79 4.35 18.29 -8.96
C GLU A 79 2.84 18.18 -9.20
N VAL A 80 2.12 17.64 -8.20
CA VAL A 80 0.66 17.60 -8.19
C VAL A 80 0.16 18.60 -7.15
N ALA A 81 -0.65 19.56 -7.58
CA ALA A 81 -1.30 20.48 -6.66
C ALA A 81 -2.48 19.78 -5.98
N TYR A 82 -2.62 19.95 -4.66
CA TYR A 82 -3.81 19.49 -3.94
C TYR A 82 -5.01 20.38 -4.26
N ASP A 83 -4.78 21.70 -4.41
CA ASP A 83 -5.83 22.70 -4.61
C ASP A 83 -6.98 22.52 -3.61
N LEU A 84 -6.61 22.43 -2.32
CA LEU A 84 -7.56 22.15 -1.23
C LEU A 84 -8.62 23.26 -1.17
N PRO A 85 -9.91 22.92 -1.26
CA PRO A 85 -10.96 23.91 -1.07
C PRO A 85 -11.09 24.26 0.42
N ALA A 86 -11.22 25.55 0.74
CA ALA A 86 -11.51 25.97 2.10
C ALA A 86 -12.98 25.65 2.43
N LEU A 87 -13.23 24.78 3.42
CA LEU A 87 -14.58 24.36 3.80
C LEU A 87 -15.45 25.54 4.23
N THR A 88 -14.85 26.57 4.81
CA THR A 88 -15.53 27.81 5.21
C THR A 88 -16.19 28.53 4.04
N SER A 89 -15.62 28.41 2.83
CA SER A 89 -16.18 29.03 1.62
C SER A 89 -17.43 28.30 1.09
N TYR A 90 -17.65 27.04 1.50
CA TYR A 90 -18.74 26.19 1.02
C TYR A 90 -19.94 26.14 1.96
N ILE A 91 -19.84 26.74 3.16
CA ILE A 91 -20.91 26.74 4.17
C ILE A 91 -22.25 27.23 3.62
N ALA A 92 -22.23 28.27 2.78
CA ALA A 92 -23.43 28.89 2.22
C ALA A 92 -23.87 28.26 0.89
N LEU A 93 -23.06 27.38 0.31
CA LEU A 93 -23.30 26.81 -1.01
C LEU A 93 -24.16 25.55 -0.89
N SER A 94 -25.04 25.35 -1.86
CA SER A 94 -25.70 24.07 -2.14
C SER A 94 -24.73 23.08 -2.80
N ASP A 95 -25.11 21.80 -2.85
CA ASP A 95 -24.27 20.75 -3.45
C ASP A 95 -23.96 21.02 -4.92
N GLU A 96 -24.94 21.55 -5.66
CA GLU A 96 -24.78 21.94 -7.05
C GLU A 96 -23.86 23.15 -7.23
N GLU A 97 -23.90 24.11 -6.29
CA GLU A 97 -22.98 25.24 -6.29
C GLU A 97 -21.55 24.81 -5.92
N ILE A 98 -21.38 23.83 -5.03
CA ILE A 98 -20.06 23.24 -4.72
C ILE A 98 -19.51 22.53 -5.97
N LYS A 99 -20.31 21.69 -6.64
CA LYS A 99 -19.90 21.03 -7.88
C LYS A 99 -19.52 22.03 -8.96
N GLN A 100 -20.29 23.12 -9.10
CA GLN A 100 -19.97 24.18 -10.05
C GLN A 100 -18.67 24.90 -9.68
N ALA A 101 -18.45 25.23 -8.40
CA ALA A 101 -17.23 25.88 -7.93
C ALA A 101 -15.98 25.02 -8.20
N VAL A 102 -16.09 23.71 -7.99
CA VAL A 102 -15.03 22.73 -8.29
C VAL A 102 -14.78 22.62 -9.79
N ALA A 103 -15.85 22.61 -10.61
CA ALA A 103 -15.73 22.59 -12.06
C ALA A 103 -15.11 23.88 -12.63
N ASP A 104 -15.48 25.05 -12.07
CA ASP A 104 -14.94 26.35 -12.45
C ASP A 104 -13.45 26.48 -12.07
N ALA A 105 -13.02 25.79 -11.01
CA ALA A 105 -11.61 25.63 -10.65
C ALA A 105 -10.84 24.69 -11.60
N GLY A 106 -11.53 24.04 -12.55
CA GLY A 106 -10.92 23.14 -13.54
C GLY A 106 -10.48 21.79 -12.95
N LEU A 107 -11.02 21.42 -11.79
CA LEU A 107 -10.65 20.19 -11.09
C LEU A 107 -11.42 19.00 -11.67
N THR A 108 -10.70 17.91 -11.93
CA THR A 108 -11.32 16.63 -12.30
C THR A 108 -11.79 15.92 -11.05
N VAL A 109 -13.10 15.71 -10.92
CA VAL A 109 -13.72 15.07 -9.76
C VAL A 109 -14.66 13.94 -10.16
N ILE A 110 -14.70 12.89 -9.33
CA ILE A 110 -15.70 11.84 -9.38
C ILE A 110 -16.80 12.19 -8.38
N ASP A 111 -18.03 12.38 -8.85
CA ASP A 111 -19.22 12.56 -8.00
C ASP A 111 -19.78 11.19 -7.62
N LYS A 112 -19.38 10.67 -6.46
CA LYS A 112 -19.83 9.36 -5.97
C LYS A 112 -21.23 9.43 -5.36
N GLY A 113 -21.57 10.56 -4.74
CA GLY A 113 -22.92 10.82 -4.22
C GLY A 113 -23.96 10.79 -5.35
N GLY A 114 -23.68 11.46 -6.47
CA GLY A 114 -24.53 11.48 -7.66
C GLY A 114 -24.62 10.15 -8.43
N MET A 115 -23.76 9.17 -8.12
CA MET A 115 -23.88 7.80 -8.63
C MET A 115 -24.82 6.92 -7.80
N SER A 116 -25.24 7.39 -6.62
CA SER A 116 -26.23 6.71 -5.81
C SER A 116 -27.63 6.82 -6.42
N ASP A 117 -28.43 5.77 -6.31
CA ASP A 117 -29.87 5.83 -6.65
C ASP A 117 -30.69 6.55 -5.56
N ASP A 118 -30.04 6.93 -4.45
CA ASP A 118 -30.65 7.65 -3.33
C ASP A 118 -30.68 9.16 -3.60
N PRO A 119 -31.87 9.77 -3.75
CA PRO A 119 -31.99 11.22 -3.98
C PRO A 119 -31.56 12.08 -2.78
N ASP A 120 -31.44 11.48 -1.58
CA ASP A 120 -30.99 12.15 -0.36
C ASP A 120 -29.52 11.82 -0.04
N ALA A 121 -28.78 11.22 -0.99
CA ALA A 121 -27.36 10.92 -0.79
C ALA A 121 -26.56 12.19 -0.53
N ALA A 122 -25.73 12.15 0.52
CA ALA A 122 -24.78 13.21 0.81
C ALA A 122 -23.84 13.43 -0.40
N LEU A 123 -23.39 14.67 -0.56
CA LEU A 123 -22.39 15.01 -1.56
C LEU A 123 -21.08 14.31 -1.20
N GLU A 124 -20.53 13.52 -2.12
CA GLU A 124 -19.21 12.90 -2.01
C GLU A 124 -18.45 13.13 -3.31
N LEU A 125 -17.49 14.04 -3.29
CA LEU A 125 -16.64 14.40 -4.42
C LEU A 125 -15.22 13.91 -4.19
N ILE A 126 -14.67 13.15 -5.13
CA ILE A 126 -13.29 12.67 -5.08
C ILE A 126 -12.49 13.36 -6.18
N LYS A 127 -11.58 14.26 -5.81
CA LYS A 127 -10.67 14.91 -6.74
C LYS A 127 -9.55 13.97 -7.16
N LEU A 128 -9.35 13.88 -8.47
CA LEU A 128 -8.29 13.10 -9.07
C LEU A 128 -7.01 13.93 -9.24
N PRO A 129 -5.83 13.34 -9.09
CA PRO A 129 -4.59 13.94 -9.56
C PRO A 129 -4.72 14.29 -11.06
N SER A 130 -4.15 15.42 -11.47
CA SER A 130 -4.32 15.98 -12.82
C SER A 130 -3.84 15.08 -13.96
N ASP A 131 -2.99 14.11 -13.65
CA ASP A 131 -2.39 13.15 -14.57
C ASP A 131 -3.02 11.74 -14.48
N VAL A 132 -4.07 11.58 -13.67
CA VAL A 132 -4.83 10.33 -13.55
C VAL A 132 -6.18 10.50 -14.23
N SER A 133 -6.46 9.63 -15.21
CA SER A 133 -7.75 9.64 -15.89
C SER A 133 -8.86 9.04 -15.03
N GLU A 134 -10.12 9.43 -15.26
CA GLU A 134 -11.28 8.85 -14.58
C GLU A 134 -11.38 7.33 -14.75
N LEU A 135 -11.00 6.82 -15.92
CA LEU A 135 -11.03 5.38 -16.20
C LEU A 135 -9.99 4.63 -15.37
N ASP A 136 -8.78 5.17 -15.28
CA ASP A 136 -7.71 4.59 -14.47
C ASP A 136 -8.04 4.68 -12.98
N ALA A 137 -8.52 5.84 -12.53
CA ALA A 137 -9.00 6.03 -11.17
C ALA A 137 -10.12 5.05 -10.82
N GLY A 138 -11.13 4.89 -11.70
CA GLY A 138 -12.22 3.93 -11.51
C GLY A 138 -11.71 2.50 -11.35
N LEU A 139 -10.71 2.10 -12.15
CA LEU A 139 -10.06 0.80 -12.01
C LEU A 139 -9.35 0.67 -10.65
N LEU A 140 -8.57 1.68 -10.25
CA LEU A 140 -7.83 1.66 -8.97
C LEU A 140 -8.77 1.65 -7.76
N TYR A 141 -9.79 2.51 -7.74
CA TYR A 141 -10.80 2.52 -6.67
C TYR A 141 -11.59 1.22 -6.61
N SER A 142 -11.90 0.59 -7.74
CA SER A 142 -12.60 -0.71 -7.76
C SER A 142 -11.80 -1.87 -7.14
N LYS A 143 -10.46 -1.79 -7.17
CA LYS A 143 -9.59 -2.74 -6.46
C LYS A 143 -9.67 -2.55 -4.95
N GLY A 144 -9.94 -1.32 -4.52
CA GLY A 144 -9.86 -0.85 -3.14
C GLY A 144 -8.46 -0.33 -2.81
N VAL A 145 -8.38 0.85 -2.19
CA VAL A 145 -7.13 1.57 -1.93
C VAL A 145 -6.12 0.70 -1.16
N SER A 146 -6.55 -0.01 -0.12
CA SER A 146 -5.68 -0.90 0.68
C SER A 146 -5.16 -2.14 -0.08
N LYS A 147 -5.64 -2.40 -1.30
CA LYS A 147 -5.16 -3.51 -2.15
C LYS A 147 -4.24 -3.04 -3.27
N LEU A 148 -4.00 -1.72 -3.36
CA LEU A 148 -3.10 -1.15 -4.34
C LEU A 148 -1.64 -1.44 -3.98
N THR A 149 -0.79 -1.50 -5.00
CA THR A 149 0.66 -1.42 -4.78
C THR A 149 1.02 -0.02 -4.28
N ALA A 150 2.13 0.13 -3.55
CA ALA A 150 2.59 1.44 -3.09
C ALA A 150 2.72 2.47 -4.23
N SER A 151 3.15 2.05 -5.41
CA SER A 151 3.25 2.94 -6.58
C SER A 151 1.88 3.38 -7.09
N GLU A 152 0.90 2.48 -7.18
CA GLU A 152 -0.48 2.82 -7.57
C GLU A 152 -1.14 3.72 -6.51
N ALA A 153 -0.89 3.46 -5.24
CA ALA A 153 -1.40 4.26 -4.13
C ALA A 153 -0.79 5.65 -4.13
N ALA A 154 0.54 5.78 -4.30
CA ALA A 154 1.20 7.08 -4.44
C ALA A 154 0.73 7.82 -5.70
N LEU A 155 0.43 7.11 -6.79
CA LEU A 155 -0.14 7.70 -8.00
C LEU A 155 -1.51 8.32 -7.72
N LEU A 156 -2.37 7.57 -7.05
CA LEU A 156 -3.77 7.95 -6.81
C LEU A 156 -3.94 8.96 -5.68
N LEU A 157 -3.24 8.76 -4.57
CA LEU A 157 -3.43 9.51 -3.32
C LEU A 157 -2.70 10.85 -3.32
N ASN A 158 -1.55 10.95 -4.00
CA ASN A 158 -0.77 12.18 -4.03
C ASN A 158 -1.50 13.24 -4.86
N GLY A 159 -2.02 14.26 -4.19
CA GLY A 159 -2.80 15.33 -4.79
C GLY A 159 -4.27 14.97 -5.02
N SER A 160 -4.79 13.87 -4.47
CA SER A 160 -6.22 13.62 -4.38
C SER A 160 -6.78 14.09 -3.05
N TRP A 161 -8.07 14.40 -3.04
CA TRP A 161 -8.83 14.61 -1.80
C TRP A 161 -10.27 14.14 -2.00
N THR A 162 -10.94 13.83 -0.89
CA THR A 162 -12.37 13.53 -0.84
C THR A 162 -13.07 14.61 -0.03
N LEU A 163 -14.09 15.23 -0.60
CA LEU A 163 -14.96 16.18 0.05
C LEU A 163 -16.33 15.54 0.25
N ASP A 164 -16.76 15.49 1.51
CA ASP A 164 -18.10 15.06 1.90
C ASP A 164 -18.87 16.26 2.43
N ALA A 165 -20.14 16.42 2.03
CA ALA A 165 -21.05 17.39 2.61
C ALA A 165 -22.41 16.77 2.88
N ASP A 166 -22.81 16.79 4.15
CA ASP A 166 -24.11 16.36 4.64
C ASP A 166 -24.81 17.55 5.31
N ARG A 167 -26.11 17.70 5.04
CA ARG A 167 -26.96 18.76 5.58
C ARG A 167 -28.25 18.22 6.22
N THR A 168 -28.38 16.90 6.38
CA THR A 168 -29.58 16.23 6.87
C THR A 168 -29.91 16.65 8.30
N ASP A 169 -28.91 16.65 9.18
CA ASP A 169 -29.02 16.97 10.63
C ASP A 169 -28.17 18.19 11.01
N GLY A 170 -28.16 19.21 10.13
CA GLY A 170 -27.25 20.35 10.21
C GLY A 170 -26.03 20.18 9.30
N LEU A 171 -25.29 21.26 9.09
CA LEU A 171 -24.14 21.25 8.19
C LEU A 171 -22.99 20.45 8.80
N SER A 172 -22.59 19.37 8.13
CA SER A 172 -21.37 18.63 8.40
C SER A 172 -20.61 18.48 7.10
N MET A 173 -19.44 19.10 7.00
CA MET A 173 -18.54 18.94 5.87
C MET A 173 -17.24 18.32 6.33
N SER A 174 -16.64 17.47 5.50
CA SER A 174 -15.33 16.93 5.75
C SER A 174 -14.49 16.85 4.49
N LEU A 175 -13.21 17.18 4.61
CA LEU A 175 -12.20 17.07 3.58
C LEU A 175 -11.13 16.10 4.04
N HIS A 176 -10.86 15.08 3.24
CA HIS A 176 -9.90 14.03 3.55
C HIS A 176 -8.84 13.92 2.46
N TYR A 177 -7.57 13.81 2.84
CA TYR A 177 -6.47 13.62 1.88
C TYR A 177 -5.27 12.94 2.52
N ALA A 178 -4.40 12.38 1.68
CA ALA A 178 -3.11 11.87 2.13
C ALA A 178 -2.05 12.95 1.97
N ASP A 179 -1.31 13.25 3.02
CA ASP A 179 -0.17 14.16 2.99
C ASP A 179 1.14 13.37 3.09
N PHE A 180 1.97 13.51 2.05
CA PHE A 180 3.28 12.87 1.95
C PHE A 180 4.44 13.82 2.30
N SER A 181 4.14 15.10 2.55
CA SER A 181 5.12 16.19 2.58
C SER A 181 5.42 16.71 3.99
N SER A 182 4.43 16.74 4.90
CA SER A 182 4.60 17.36 6.22
C SER A 182 5.53 16.60 7.18
N GLY A 183 5.75 15.30 6.95
CA GLY A 183 6.73 14.51 7.68
C GLY A 183 6.35 14.11 9.11
N SER A 184 5.29 14.68 9.68
CA SER A 184 4.76 14.36 11.01
C SER A 184 3.28 14.73 11.13
N LEU A 185 2.59 14.13 12.09
CA LEU A 185 1.15 14.37 12.34
C LEU A 185 0.87 15.83 12.70
N ASP A 186 1.64 16.40 13.64
CA ASP A 186 1.45 17.78 14.07
C ASP A 186 1.68 18.79 12.94
N ALA A 187 2.72 18.56 12.11
CA ALA A 187 2.99 19.43 10.96
C ALA A 187 1.88 19.34 9.90
N ALA A 188 1.34 18.14 9.65
CA ALA A 188 0.22 17.95 8.74
C ALA A 188 -1.04 18.68 9.22
N ILE A 189 -1.32 18.60 10.52
CA ILE A 189 -2.42 19.33 11.16
C ILE A 189 -2.22 20.85 11.04
N ASP A 190 -1.03 21.36 11.36
CA ASP A 190 -0.75 22.79 11.30
C ASP A 190 -0.81 23.34 9.86
N SER A 191 -0.35 22.54 8.89
CA SER A 191 -0.46 22.85 7.46
C SER A 191 -1.92 22.93 7.01
N ALA A 192 -2.76 21.98 7.43
CA ALA A 192 -4.19 21.98 7.12
C ALA A 192 -4.94 23.16 7.77
N ILE A 193 -4.64 23.47 9.04
CA ILE A 193 -5.19 24.64 9.74
C ILE A 193 -4.85 25.93 8.96
N ALA A 194 -3.60 26.06 8.51
CA ALA A 194 -3.17 27.22 7.73
C ALA A 194 -3.83 27.27 6.34
N ALA A 195 -4.00 26.13 5.67
CA ALA A 195 -4.63 26.04 4.35
C ALA A 195 -6.12 26.43 4.39
N GLU A 196 -6.84 26.02 5.43
CA GLU A 196 -8.24 26.37 5.67
C GLU A 196 -8.43 27.81 6.20
N GLY A 197 -7.35 28.44 6.68
CA GLY A 197 -7.39 29.76 7.29
C GLY A 197 -8.03 29.78 8.67
N PHE A 198 -8.03 28.64 9.38
CA PHE A 198 -8.51 28.59 10.77
C PHE A 198 -7.58 29.35 11.70
N ASP A 199 -8.14 30.05 12.69
CA ASP A 199 -7.36 30.76 13.70
C ASP A 199 -6.94 29.79 14.82
N PRO A 200 -5.64 29.49 14.98
CA PRO A 200 -5.16 28.61 16.04
C PRO A 200 -5.46 29.14 17.45
N ALA A 201 -5.73 30.44 17.60
CA ALA A 201 -6.08 31.02 18.90
C ALA A 201 -7.48 30.59 19.39
N THR A 202 -8.30 30.02 18.51
CA THR A 202 -9.63 29.49 18.86
C THR A 202 -9.60 28.07 19.40
N ILE A 203 -8.42 27.44 19.46
CA ILE A 203 -8.24 26.11 20.05
C ILE A 203 -8.47 26.20 21.55
N ALA A 204 -9.45 25.44 22.05
CA ALA A 204 -9.76 25.34 23.48
C ALA A 204 -8.62 24.65 24.26
N GLU A 205 -8.60 24.76 25.60
CA GLU A 205 -7.58 24.09 26.44
C GLU A 205 -7.57 22.56 26.28
N ASP A 206 -8.73 21.95 26.00
CA ASP A 206 -8.92 20.53 25.67
C ASP A 206 -9.09 20.30 24.15
N GLY A 207 -8.81 21.33 23.35
CA GLY A 207 -8.97 21.33 21.91
C GLY A 207 -7.83 20.65 21.15
N ALA A 208 -6.91 19.97 21.83
CA ALA A 208 -5.84 19.21 21.19
C ALA A 208 -5.56 17.92 21.94
N GLY A 209 -5.29 16.84 21.21
CA GLY A 209 -4.98 15.55 21.83
C GLY A 209 -4.99 14.39 20.86
N VAL A 210 -5.08 13.18 21.42
CA VAL A 210 -5.26 11.94 20.67
C VAL A 210 -6.62 11.36 21.03
N ASP A 211 -7.44 11.04 20.04
CA ASP A 211 -8.77 10.48 20.27
C ASP A 211 -8.74 8.95 20.52
N GLU A 212 -9.92 8.37 20.76
CA GLU A 212 -10.07 6.92 21.03
C GLU A 212 -9.65 6.03 19.85
N MET A 213 -9.59 6.60 18.64
CA MET A 213 -9.19 5.91 17.42
C MET A 213 -7.70 6.09 17.11
N GLY A 214 -6.96 6.83 17.96
CA GLY A 214 -5.54 7.09 17.78
C GLY A 214 -5.24 8.30 16.88
N ASN A 215 -6.24 9.07 16.45
CA ASN A 215 -6.00 10.26 15.64
C ASN A 215 -5.46 11.38 16.53
N THR A 216 -4.35 11.98 16.14
CA THR A 216 -3.94 13.27 16.71
C THR A 216 -4.85 14.35 16.13
N PHE A 217 -5.40 15.24 16.95
CA PHE A 217 -6.32 16.27 16.48
C PHE A 217 -6.10 17.61 17.16
N LYS A 218 -6.54 18.66 16.46
CA LYS A 218 -6.77 20.02 16.98
C LYS A 218 -8.16 20.48 16.57
N GLN A 219 -8.88 21.13 17.47
CA GLN A 219 -10.23 21.64 17.25
C GLN A 219 -10.37 23.05 17.81
N GLY A 220 -11.22 23.83 17.18
CA GLY A 220 -11.54 25.20 17.59
C GLY A 220 -12.85 25.65 16.98
N THR A 221 -13.06 26.96 16.94
CA THR A 221 -14.28 27.56 16.42
C THR A 221 -14.00 28.52 15.29
N VAL A 222 -14.92 28.64 14.35
CA VAL A 222 -14.87 29.66 13.29
C VAL A 222 -16.25 30.28 13.15
N GLU A 223 -16.30 31.61 13.04
CA GLU A 223 -17.54 32.33 12.75
C GLU A 223 -17.71 32.48 11.24
N ALA A 224 -18.85 32.03 10.73
CA ALA A 224 -19.23 32.22 9.34
C ALA A 224 -20.74 32.40 9.25
N ASN A 225 -21.21 33.30 8.39
CA ASN A 225 -22.65 33.55 8.20
C ASN A 225 -23.43 33.76 9.52
N GLU A 226 -22.86 34.52 10.45
CA GLU A 226 -23.44 34.82 11.78
C GLU A 226 -23.68 33.57 12.67
N THR A 227 -23.09 32.42 12.30
CA THR A 227 -23.15 31.16 13.03
C THR A 227 -21.74 30.73 13.44
N THR A 228 -21.59 30.22 14.66
CA THR A 228 -20.34 29.64 15.13
C THR A 228 -20.30 28.16 14.76
N TYR A 229 -19.31 27.78 13.96
CA TYR A 229 -19.04 26.39 13.60
C TYR A 229 -17.87 25.86 14.42
N THR A 230 -17.88 24.56 14.69
CA THR A 230 -16.72 23.85 15.23
C THR A 230 -15.93 23.29 14.06
N TRP A 231 -14.64 23.60 14.02
CA TRP A 231 -13.70 22.95 13.10
C TRP A 231 -12.84 21.97 13.88
N ARG A 232 -12.50 20.85 13.23
CA ARG A 232 -11.57 19.86 13.75
C ARG A 232 -10.66 19.38 12.63
N VAL A 233 -9.37 19.47 12.86
CA VAL A 233 -8.33 18.90 11.99
C VAL A 233 -7.72 17.72 12.72
N SER A 234 -7.62 16.59 12.03
CA SER A 234 -7.08 15.35 12.57
C SER A 234 -6.09 14.73 11.60
N ALA A 235 -5.09 14.05 12.14
CA ALA A 235 -4.12 13.28 11.38
C ALA A 235 -3.81 11.95 12.07
N ILE A 236 -3.61 10.92 11.26
CA ILE A 236 -3.17 9.58 11.67
C ILE A 236 -2.13 9.07 10.65
N PRO A 237 -1.19 8.18 11.03
CA PRO A 237 -0.33 7.54 10.04
C PRO A 237 -1.14 6.91 8.92
N LEU A 238 -0.74 7.12 7.66
CA LEU A 238 -1.49 6.63 6.50
C LEU A 238 -1.63 5.09 6.52
N SER A 239 -0.65 4.40 7.12
CA SER A 239 -0.65 2.94 7.32
C SER A 239 -1.80 2.43 8.19
N ASP A 240 -2.30 3.27 9.12
CA ASP A 240 -3.39 2.90 10.01
C ASP A 240 -4.74 2.99 9.29
N MET A 241 -4.83 3.85 8.26
CA MET A 241 -6.01 3.97 7.40
C MET A 241 -5.98 2.97 6.23
N TYR A 242 -4.83 2.84 5.57
CA TYR A 242 -4.64 1.94 4.43
C TYR A 242 -3.44 1.02 4.66
N ASP A 243 -3.70 -0.28 4.68
CA ASP A 243 -2.67 -1.32 4.79
C ASP A 243 -1.91 -1.49 3.47
N ILE A 244 -1.03 -0.52 3.16
CA ILE A 244 -0.25 -0.47 1.91
C ILE A 244 1.24 -0.49 2.25
N SER A 245 1.86 -1.64 2.04
CA SER A 245 3.31 -1.81 2.25
C SER A 245 4.14 -1.07 1.20
N GLY A 246 5.12 -0.29 1.64
CA GLY A 246 6.11 0.38 0.78
C GLY A 246 5.88 1.88 0.55
N LEU A 247 4.83 2.46 1.16
CA LEU A 247 4.70 3.91 1.28
C LEU A 247 5.61 4.47 2.39
N PRO A 248 5.95 5.77 2.37
CA PRO A 248 6.72 6.39 3.44
C PRO A 248 6.02 6.27 4.79
N GLU A 249 6.76 5.92 5.84
CA GLU A 249 6.23 5.87 7.21
C GLU A 249 5.80 7.25 7.73
N THR A 250 6.31 8.31 7.11
CA THR A 250 5.97 9.70 7.40
C THR A 250 4.71 10.18 6.70
N ALA A 251 4.08 9.35 5.86
CA ALA A 251 2.84 9.70 5.19
C ALA A 251 1.69 9.72 6.20
N THR A 252 0.86 10.76 6.14
CA THR A 252 -0.22 11.00 7.09
C THR A 252 -1.55 11.10 6.37
N TYR A 253 -2.59 10.47 6.90
CA TYR A 253 -3.96 10.72 6.47
C TYR A 253 -4.52 11.89 7.26
N VAL A 254 -4.95 12.94 6.57
CA VAL A 254 -5.46 14.18 7.16
C VAL A 254 -6.96 14.26 6.91
N GLY A 255 -7.72 14.57 7.97
CA GLY A 255 -9.14 14.86 7.92
C GLY A 255 -9.42 16.22 8.52
N VAL A 256 -10.02 17.11 7.72
CA VAL A 256 -10.57 18.39 8.16
C VAL A 256 -12.07 18.23 8.23
N ARG A 257 -12.69 18.63 9.35
CA ARG A 257 -14.14 18.59 9.54
C ARG A 257 -14.64 19.95 10.01
N LEU A 258 -15.78 20.35 9.47
CA LEU A 258 -16.54 21.52 9.87
C LEU A 258 -17.97 21.10 10.21
N SER A 259 -18.45 21.44 11.40
CA SER A 259 -19.81 21.10 11.83
C SER A 259 -20.48 22.25 12.57
N ALA A 260 -21.79 22.41 12.37
CA ALA A 260 -22.65 23.35 13.10
C ALA A 260 -23.04 22.85 14.49
#